data_AF-A0A125Q8Z0-F1
#
_entry.id   AF-A0A125Q8Z0-F1
#
_cell.length_a   1.000
_cell.length_b   1.000
_cell.length_c   1.000
_cell.angle_alpha   90.00
_cell.angle_beta   90.00
_cell.angle_gamma   90.00
#
_symmetry.space_group_name_H-M   'P 1'
#
loop_
_entity.id
_entity.type
_entity.pdbx_description
1 polymer ?
#
loop_
_entity_poly.entity_id
_entity_poly.type
_entity_poly.pdbx_seq_one_letter_code
_entity_poly.pdbx_strand_id
1 'polypeptide(L)' 'MEEGIMSERKRWKAVIRYAYMTGDEIKTVEIEELEELQDIIEHGPDWRTMAECTITHNMDHEEVGK' A
#
# COMPACT_ATOMS: atom_id res chain seq x y z
N MET A 1 -33.51 -7.73 2.05
CA MET A 1 -32.63 -6.76 2.74
C MET A 1 -31.49 -7.56 3.33
N GLU A 2 -30.40 -7.66 2.60
CA GLU A 2 -29.07 -7.91 3.14
C GLU A 2 -28.16 -7.10 2.22
N GLU A 3 -27.78 -5.91 2.69
CA GLU A 3 -26.75 -5.09 2.05
C GLU A 3 -25.44 -5.85 2.23
N GLY A 4 -25.19 -6.80 1.32
CA GLY A 4 -23.92 -7.50 1.24
C GLY A 4 -22.88 -6.47 0.90
N ILE A 5 -22.07 -6.11 1.91
CA ILE A 5 -20.91 -5.26 1.78
C ILE A 5 -20.06 -5.85 0.64
N MET A 6 -20.13 -5.24 -0.55
CA MET A 6 -19.18 -5.50 -1.61
C MET A 6 -17.83 -5.09 -1.04
N SER A 7 -17.08 -6.06 -0.55
CA SER A 7 -15.70 -5.85 -0.14
C SER A 7 -14.93 -5.65 -1.45
N GLU A 8 -14.90 -4.41 -1.93
CA GLU A 8 -14.09 -3.98 -3.06
C GLU A 8 -12.63 -4.23 -2.70
N ARG A 9 -12.15 -5.44 -2.99
CA ARG A 9 -10.73 -5.77 -2.83
C ARG A 9 -9.98 -4.83 -3.78
N LYS A 10 -9.26 -3.87 -3.20
CA LYS A 10 -8.43 -2.94 -3.96
C LYS A 10 -7.47 -3.73 -4.84
N ARG A 11 -7.26 -3.28 -6.09
CA ARG A 11 -6.45 -3.98 -7.09
C ARG A 11 -5.00 -4.18 -6.64
N TRP A 12 -4.50 -3.27 -5.83
CA TRP A 12 -3.17 -3.34 -5.26
C TRP A 12 -3.12 -2.61 -3.93
N LYS A 13 -2.06 -2.87 -3.17
CA LYS A 13 -1.71 -2.19 -1.94
C LYS A 13 -0.19 -2.13 -1.84
N ALA A 14 0.38 -1.01 -1.39
CA ALA A 14 1.77 -1.01 -0.95
C ALA A 14 1.89 -0.70 0.53
N VAL A 15 2.87 -1.33 1.18
CA VAL A 15 3.19 -1.18 2.59
C VAL A 15 4.64 -0.74 2.66
N ILE A 16 4.87 0.49 3.11
CA ILE A 16 6.21 1.07 3.23
C ILE A 16 6.55 1.19 4.71
N ARG A 17 7.72 0.67 5.10
CA ARG A 17 8.24 0.74 6.46
C ARG A 17 9.46 1.64 6.50
N TYR A 18 9.42 2.64 7.37
CA TYR A 18 10.54 3.54 7.62
C TYR A 18 11.23 3.19 8.94
N ALA A 19 12.55 3.15 8.96
CA ALA A 19 13.36 3.01 10.17
C ALA A 19 14.02 4.35 10.50
N TYR A 20 13.63 4.94 11.63
CA TYR A 20 14.25 6.15 12.14
C TYR A 20 15.41 5.81 13.09
N MET A 21 16.46 6.63 13.07
CA MET A 21 17.70 6.43 13.85
C MET A 21 17.48 6.48 15.38
N THR A 22 16.28 6.84 15.83
CA THR A 22 15.85 6.92 17.24
C THR A 22 15.44 5.57 17.84
N GLY A 23 15.49 4.49 17.06
CA GLY A 23 15.75 3.15 17.59
C GLY A 23 14.56 2.21 17.75
N ASP A 24 13.32 2.63 17.50
CA ASP A 24 12.17 1.69 17.48
C ASP A 24 10.95 2.19 16.69
N GLU A 25 10.99 3.42 16.15
CA GLU A 25 9.86 3.96 15.39
C GLU A 25 9.87 3.38 13.97
N ILE A 26 9.07 2.33 13.77
CA ILE A 26 8.73 1.82 12.45
C ILE A 26 7.43 2.50 12.01
N LYS A 27 7.52 3.48 11.13
CA LYS A 27 6.32 4.05 10.50
C LYS A 27 5.92 3.15 9.34
N THR A 28 4.74 2.53 9.44
CA THR A 28 4.13 1.76 8.36
C THR A 28 3.10 2.63 7.65
N VAL A 29 3.24 2.78 6.34
CA VAL A 29 2.28 3.50 5.50
C VAL A 29 1.67 2.51 4.52
N GLU A 30 0.34 2.45 4.50
CA GLU A 30 -0.42 1.61 3.59
C GLU A 30 -1.05 2.51 2.53
N ILE A 31 -0.77 2.25 1.27
CA ILE A 31 -1.33 3.00 0.14
C ILE A 31 -2.13 2.09 -0.77
N GLU A 32 -3.27 2.58 -1.21
CA GLU A 32 -4.19 1.87 -2.09
C GLU A 32 -4.44 2.66 -3.39
N GLU A 33 -4.04 3.94 -3.42
CA GLU A 33 -4.14 4.83 -4.57
C GLU A 33 -2.76 5.32 -5.05
N LEU A 34 -2.62 5.53 -6.37
CA LEU A 34 -1.31 5.88 -6.96
C LEU A 34 -0.92 7.33 -6.61
N GLU A 35 -1.92 8.19 -6.39
CA GLU A 35 -1.74 9.57 -5.96
C GLU A 35 -1.10 9.63 -4.56
N GLU A 36 -1.42 8.69 -3.67
CA GLU A 36 -0.78 8.59 -2.35
C GLU A 36 0.69 8.17 -2.46
N LEU A 37 1.04 7.32 -3.44
CA LEU A 37 2.44 6.98 -3.71
C LEU A 37 3.23 8.22 -4.12
N GLN A 38 2.65 9.04 -5.00
CA GLN A 38 3.28 10.26 -5.46
C GLN A 38 3.52 11.22 -4.30
N ASP A 39 2.52 11.44 -3.44
CA ASP A 39 2.67 12.27 -2.23
C ASP A 39 3.79 11.75 -1.32
N ILE A 40 3.90 10.44 -1.12
CA ILE A 40 4.99 9.85 -0.33
C ILE A 40 6.36 10.08 -0.98
N ILE A 41 6.46 10.06 -2.31
CA ILE A 41 7.73 10.32 -3.00
C ILE A 41 8.12 11.81 -2.89
N GLU A 42 7.15 12.72 -2.99
CA GLU A 42 7.39 14.17 -3.02
C GLU A 42 7.49 14.81 -1.64
N HIS A 43 6.68 14.34 -0.69
CA HIS A 43 6.49 14.92 0.64
C HIS A 43 6.68 13.93 1.78
N GLY A 44 6.92 12.65 1.47
CA GLY A 44 7.17 11.64 2.47
C GLY A 44 8.52 11.79 3.16
N PRO A 45 8.77 10.95 4.18
CA PRO A 45 10.03 10.95 4.89
C PRO A 45 11.19 10.59 3.98
N ASP A 46 12.41 10.98 4.37
CA ASP A 46 13.63 10.73 3.60
C ASP A 46 13.69 9.28 3.09
N TRP A 47 13.91 9.10 1.78
CA TRP A 47 14.05 7.78 1.16
C TRP A 47 15.11 6.91 1.84
N ARG A 48 16.13 7.53 2.46
CA ARG A 48 17.19 6.87 3.23
C ARG A 48 16.68 6.17 4.49
N THR A 49 15.51 6.57 4.98
CA THR A 49 14.84 5.94 6.11
C THR A 49 13.93 4.81 5.67
N MET A 50 13.66 4.64 4.37
CA MET A 50 12.85 3.53 3.86
C MET A 50 13.60 2.21 4.03
N ALA A 51 13.13 1.39 4.97
CA ALA A 51 13.71 0.10 5.27
C ALA A 51 13.13 -1.01 4.38
N GLU A 52 11.83 -0.95 4.07
CA GLU A 52 11.14 -1.97 3.29
C GLU A 52 9.96 -1.35 2.54
N CYS A 53 9.72 -1.80 1.32
CA CYS A 53 8.51 -1.48 0.54
C CYS A 53 7.97 -2.78 -0.04
N THR A 54 6.78 -3.18 0.40
CA THR A 54 6.09 -4.40 -0.06
C THR A 54 4.89 -4.00 -0.89
N ILE A 55 4.86 -4.41 -2.15
CA ILE A 55 3.73 -4.18 -3.06
C ILE A 55 2.98 -5.50 -3.24
N THR A 56 1.69 -5.49 -2.89
CA THR A 56 0.77 -6.60 -3.11
C THR A 56 -0.15 -6.21 -4.27
N HIS A 57 -0.13 -6.99 -5.34
CA HIS A 57 -1.10 -6.87 -6.44
C HIS A 57 -2.11 -8.00 -6.33
N ASN A 58 -3.38 -7.64 -6.10
CA ASN A 58 -4.49 -8.57 -6.06
C ASN A 58 -4.90 -8.85 -7.51
N MET A 59 -4.38 -9.91 -8.11
CA MET A 59 -4.89 -10.40 -9.39
C MET A 59 -6.29 -10.95 -9.14
N ASP A 60 -7.31 -10.17 -9.48
CA ASP A 60 -8.63 -10.73 -9.72
C ASP A 60 -8.50 -11.59 -10.97
N HIS A 61 -8.47 -12.90 -10.78
CA HIS A 61 -8.36 -13.86 -11.87
C HIS A 61 -9.71 -13.92 -12.58
N GLU A 62 -9.93 -13.01 -13.52
CA GLU A 62 -11.06 -13.09 -14.44
C GLU A 62 -10.77 -14.27 -15.38
N GLU A 63 -11.33 -15.44 -15.06
CA GLU A 63 -11.43 -16.53 -16.03
C GLU A 63 -12.33 -16.06 -17.18
N VAL A 64 -11.73 -15.54 -18.26
CA VAL A 64 -12.42 -15.40 -19.55
C VAL A 64 -12.68 -16.80 -20.10
N GLY A 65 -13.80 -17.38 -19.65
CA GLY A 65 -14.39 -18.60 -20.19
C GLY A 65 -15.38 -18.26 -21.29
N LYS A 66 -14.95 -18.55 -22.52
CA LYS A 66 -15.64 -18.55 -23.84
C LYS A 66 -17.17 -18.64 -23.88
#